data_AF-A0A3B0URB7-F1
#
_entry.id   AF-A0A3B0URB7-F1
#
_cell.length_a   1.000
_cell.length_b   1.000
_cell.length_c   1.000
_cell.angle_alpha   90.00
_cell.angle_beta   90.00
_cell.angle_gamma   90.00
#
_symmetry.space_group_name_H-M   'P 1'
#
loop_
_entity.id
_entity.type
_entity.pdbx_description
1 polymer ?
#
loop_
_entity_poly.entity_id
_entity_poly.type
_entity_poly.pdbx_seq_one_letter_code
_entity_poly.pdbx_strand_id
1 'polypeptide(L)'
;FFSAFLSALTILQAEYILRRLKVGPWLRLGALGLLATAPYFWAMSLIAEVYTLHTALMAGVILTLMRWADDPSPLRLALPIFLMTLSLGNHMATVLLVPGAVWYVLTSHPTQLKNWRVWAAAGTAVILGLTIFLILPLRYASQPVFNYAGEFDAGGVFHPVNLMSFSGVWWLITGQSFSGQMFGYQLYDVWPQTAAYGVQLWTSFLAIGIGPGLLGLIVITRRNWRLSGLLLLIFLANAIFYINYRVIDKDTMYLPTYLIWAIWVGIGYQQLVNWLVNQEQPLVTPRFIRFVAVGAVVLAVALNWTLVDRSDDWSTREMAETILAEAEPNALVLGWWDTVPAVQYLQLVEGQRPDVQAVNRFLIKGEAMERLIMSQIDDRPVYINNPSMALLQQTTATPLGPMYKLERRVEANP
;
A
#
# COMPACT_ATOMS: atom_id res chain seq x y z
N PHE A 1 -12.36 6.78 10.09
CA PHE A 1 -11.82 8.12 10.43
C PHE A 1 -10.29 8.22 10.39
N PHE A 2 -9.53 7.24 10.90
CA PHE A 2 -8.06 7.32 10.93
C PHE A 2 -7.41 7.50 9.54
N SER A 3 -7.78 6.68 8.54
CA SER A 3 -7.24 6.78 7.18
C SER A 3 -7.50 8.14 6.53
N ALA A 4 -8.74 8.66 6.63
CA ALA A 4 -9.08 9.99 6.15
C ALA A 4 -8.24 11.10 6.78
N PHE A 5 -7.99 11.02 8.10
CA PHE A 5 -7.12 11.95 8.80
C PHE A 5 -5.68 11.89 8.26
N LEU A 6 -5.16 10.69 8.02
CA LEU A 6 -3.80 10.52 7.50
C LEU A 6 -3.65 10.98 6.05
N SER A 7 -4.66 10.73 5.21
CA SER A 7 -4.72 11.30 3.86
C SER A 7 -4.74 12.83 3.88
N ALA A 8 -5.54 13.44 4.76
CA ALA A 8 -5.54 14.89 4.94
C ALA A 8 -4.17 15.41 5.41
N LEU A 9 -3.49 14.67 6.29
CA LEU A 9 -2.13 14.97 6.72
C LEU A 9 -1.12 14.88 5.56
N THR A 10 -1.23 13.88 4.67
CA THR A 10 -0.45 13.79 3.44
C THR A 10 -0.63 15.04 2.58
N ILE A 11 -1.88 15.47 2.34
CA ILE A 11 -2.19 16.67 1.55
C ILE A 11 -1.63 17.93 2.20
N LEU A 12 -1.77 18.09 3.52
CA LEU A 12 -1.22 19.23 4.26
C LEU A 12 0.30 19.32 4.13
N GLN A 13 1.00 18.19 4.27
CA GLN A 13 2.45 18.16 4.16
C GLN A 13 2.92 18.43 2.72
N ALA A 14 2.22 17.88 1.72
CA ALA A 14 2.47 18.16 0.31
C ALA A 14 2.20 19.63 -0.05
N GLU A 15 1.17 20.25 0.55
CA GLU A 15 0.88 21.69 0.42
C GLU A 15 2.07 22.52 0.90
N TYR A 16 2.65 22.13 2.04
CA TYR A 16 3.80 22.82 2.62
C TYR A 16 5.05 22.65 1.75
N ILE A 17 5.27 21.45 1.18
CA ILE A 17 6.35 21.20 0.20
C ILE A 17 6.18 22.14 -1.00
N LEU A 18 5.00 22.17 -1.63
CA LEU A 18 4.73 23.03 -2.77
C LEU A 18 4.83 24.52 -2.43
N ARG A 19 4.46 24.92 -1.21
CA ARG A 19 4.63 26.29 -0.71
C ARG A 19 6.10 26.70 -0.68
N ARG A 20 6.96 25.83 -0.17
CA ARG A 20 8.42 26.05 -0.16
C ARG A 20 9.01 26.13 -1.56
N LEU A 21 8.39 25.43 -2.51
CA LEU A 21 8.73 25.51 -3.93
C LEU A 21 8.09 26.70 -4.65
N LYS A 22 7.47 27.64 -3.91
CA LYS A 22 6.85 28.88 -4.41
C LYS A 22 5.75 28.64 -5.44
N VAL A 23 5.01 27.53 -5.32
CA VAL A 23 3.84 27.26 -6.15
C VAL A 23 2.63 28.04 -5.60
N GLY A 24 1.93 28.77 -6.46
CA GLY A 24 0.79 29.59 -6.10
C GLY A 24 -0.40 28.79 -5.54
N PRO A 25 -1.22 29.36 -4.65
CA PRO A 25 -2.27 28.63 -3.92
C PRO A 25 -3.25 27.86 -4.81
N TRP A 26 -3.74 28.48 -5.89
CA TRP A 26 -4.68 27.84 -6.82
C TRP A 26 -4.08 26.66 -7.59
N LEU A 27 -2.78 26.71 -7.88
CA LEU A 27 -2.09 25.62 -8.59
C LEU A 27 -1.75 24.47 -7.64
N ARG A 28 -1.49 24.77 -6.36
CA ARG A 28 -1.39 23.77 -5.29
C ARG A 28 -2.73 23.08 -5.08
N LEU A 29 -3.83 23.83 -5.05
CA LEU A 29 -5.18 23.28 -4.98
C LEU A 29 -5.48 22.36 -6.16
N GLY A 30 -5.12 22.76 -7.39
CA GLY A 30 -5.29 21.90 -8.56
C GLY A 30 -4.48 20.60 -8.48
N ALA A 31 -3.18 20.70 -8.17
CA ALA A 31 -2.29 19.54 -8.12
C ALA A 31 -2.62 18.55 -6.99
N LEU A 32 -2.85 19.06 -5.78
CA LEU A 32 -3.16 18.24 -4.61
C LEU A 32 -4.64 17.85 -4.56
N GLY A 33 -5.51 18.66 -5.14
CA GLY A 33 -6.91 18.30 -5.35
C GLY A 33 -7.02 17.10 -6.27
N LEU A 34 -6.31 17.08 -7.41
CA LEU A 34 -6.28 15.92 -8.30
C LEU A 34 -5.78 14.65 -7.57
N LEU A 35 -4.74 14.76 -6.73
CA LEU A 35 -4.31 13.64 -5.88
C LEU A 35 -5.41 13.22 -4.90
N ALA A 36 -6.00 14.16 -4.17
CA ALA A 36 -7.01 13.89 -3.15
C ALA A 36 -8.27 13.23 -3.74
N THR A 37 -8.62 13.59 -4.98
CA THR A 37 -9.78 13.06 -5.70
C THR A 37 -9.44 11.91 -6.62
N ALA A 38 -8.18 11.46 -6.69
CA ALA A 38 -7.80 10.31 -7.48
C ALA A 38 -8.49 9.05 -6.92
N PRO A 39 -9.01 8.13 -7.77
CA PRO A 39 -9.84 7.02 -7.31
C PRO A 39 -9.20 6.20 -6.19
N TYR A 40 -7.92 5.82 -6.35
CA TYR A 40 -7.22 5.00 -5.37
C TYR A 40 -6.86 5.76 -4.09
N PHE A 41 -6.43 7.02 -4.19
CA PHE A 41 -6.11 7.82 -3.00
C PHE A 41 -7.37 8.08 -2.16
N TRP A 42 -8.48 8.41 -2.83
CA TRP A 42 -9.75 8.61 -2.16
C TRP A 42 -10.27 7.30 -1.56
N ALA A 43 -10.30 6.20 -2.32
CA ALA A 43 -10.74 4.90 -1.81
C ALA A 43 -9.97 4.46 -0.55
N MET A 44 -8.63 4.56 -0.55
CA MET A 44 -7.81 4.22 0.62
C MET A 44 -8.05 5.15 1.82
N SER A 45 -8.61 6.34 1.60
CA SER A 45 -8.99 7.27 2.67
C SER A 45 -10.29 6.86 3.37
N LEU A 46 -11.12 6.04 2.73
CA LEU A 46 -12.44 5.64 3.24
C LEU A 46 -12.40 4.33 4.04
N ILE A 47 -11.41 3.48 3.79
CA ILE A 47 -11.26 2.15 4.43
C ILE A 47 -10.07 2.10 5.40
N ALA A 48 -10.07 1.14 6.31
CA ALA A 48 -8.99 0.93 7.26
C ALA A 48 -7.79 0.23 6.60
N GLU A 49 -6.95 1.01 5.92
CA GLU A 49 -5.79 0.53 5.15
C GLU A 49 -4.48 1.20 5.51
N VAL A 50 -3.37 0.49 5.31
CA VAL A 50 -2.01 0.90 5.73
C VAL A 50 -1.37 1.98 4.85
N TYR A 51 -1.89 2.16 3.63
CA TYR A 51 -1.26 3.02 2.62
C TYR A 51 -1.37 4.52 2.90
N THR A 52 -2.42 4.95 3.60
CA THR A 52 -2.61 6.36 3.98
C THR A 52 -1.59 6.80 5.03
N LEU A 53 -1.27 5.93 6.01
CA LEU A 53 -0.20 6.17 6.96
C LEU A 53 1.17 6.16 6.28
N HIS A 54 1.40 5.21 5.36
CA HIS A 54 2.65 5.13 4.64
C HIS A 54 2.94 6.41 3.83
N THR A 55 1.94 6.92 3.12
CA THR A 55 2.08 8.17 2.34
C THR A 55 2.26 9.40 3.21
N ALA A 56 1.59 9.48 4.37
CA ALA A 56 1.77 10.58 5.31
C ALA A 56 3.19 10.59 5.90
N LEU A 57 3.72 9.43 6.26
CA LEU A 57 5.09 9.27 6.74
C LEU A 57 6.10 9.62 5.65
N MET A 58 5.87 9.18 4.40
CA MET A 58 6.71 9.52 3.24
C MET A 58 6.75 11.03 2.98
N ALA A 59 5.60 11.71 2.97
CA ALA A 59 5.55 13.17 2.85
C ALA A 59 6.35 13.85 3.99
N GLY A 60 6.28 13.28 5.19
CA GLY A 60 6.95 13.78 6.38
C GLY A 60 8.46 13.63 6.29
N VAL A 61 8.93 12.50 5.77
CA VAL A 61 10.34 12.23 5.47
C VAL A 61 10.87 13.22 4.44
N ILE A 62 10.16 13.42 3.31
CA ILE A 62 10.57 14.41 2.29
C ILE A 62 10.65 15.81 2.92
N LEU A 63 9.64 16.20 3.69
CA LEU A 63 9.59 17.51 4.31
C LEU A 63 10.72 17.74 5.33
N THR A 64 10.98 16.76 6.18
CA THR A 64 12.02 16.84 7.21
C THR A 64 13.42 16.80 6.59
N LEU A 65 13.64 16.03 5.52
CA LEU A 65 14.86 16.11 4.71
C LEU A 65 15.06 17.50 4.12
N MET A 66 14.02 18.09 3.51
CA MET A 66 14.12 19.46 3.00
C MET A 66 14.40 20.47 4.12
N ARG A 67 13.86 20.30 5.33
CA ARG A 67 14.14 21.18 6.47
C ARG A 67 15.57 21.02 6.99
N TRP A 68 16.09 19.80 6.99
CA TRP A 68 17.50 19.56 7.30
C TRP A 68 18.42 20.22 6.27
N ALA A 69 18.09 20.15 4.97
CA ALA A 69 18.92 20.76 3.94
C ALA A 69 18.99 22.30 4.01
N ASP A 70 17.94 22.98 4.50
CA ASP A 70 17.94 24.44 4.68
C ASP A 70 18.90 24.89 5.79
N ASP A 71 19.00 24.14 6.88
CA ASP A 71 19.91 24.44 7.99
C ASP A 71 20.33 23.12 8.67
N PRO A 72 21.49 22.56 8.23
CA PRO A 72 21.90 21.19 8.53
C PRO A 72 22.50 21.05 9.92
N SER A 73 21.92 20.15 10.71
CA SER A 73 22.46 19.75 12.02
C SER A 73 22.27 18.25 12.25
N PRO A 74 23.05 17.62 13.15
CA PRO A 74 22.90 16.21 13.49
C PRO A 74 21.47 15.83 13.92
N LEU A 75 20.85 16.64 14.77
CA LEU A 75 19.49 16.40 15.27
C LEU A 75 18.43 16.53 14.17
N ARG A 76 18.60 17.48 13.24
CA ARG A 76 17.67 17.63 12.12
C ARG A 76 17.78 16.51 11.10
N LEU A 77 18.96 15.91 10.94
CA LEU A 77 19.13 14.71 10.11
C LEU A 77 18.61 13.45 10.81
N ALA A 78 18.71 13.40 12.14
CA ALA A 78 18.18 12.29 12.93
C ALA A 78 16.65 12.15 12.80
N LEU A 79 15.91 13.25 12.63
CA LEU A 79 14.45 13.22 12.48
C LEU A 79 13.94 12.43 11.26
N PRO A 80 14.35 12.70 10.00
CA PRO A 80 13.93 11.90 8.87
C PRO A 80 14.40 10.44 9.00
N ILE A 81 15.57 10.18 9.59
CA ILE A 81 16.06 8.83 9.86
C ILE A 81 15.12 8.08 10.82
N PHE A 82 14.76 8.73 11.93
CA PHE A 82 13.81 8.20 12.91
C PHE A 82 12.44 7.93 12.27
N LEU A 83 11.93 8.87 11.46
CA LEU A 83 10.65 8.68 10.76
C LEU A 83 10.71 7.52 9.78
N MET A 84 11.81 7.36 9.03
CA MET A 84 11.99 6.24 8.12
C MET A 84 12.07 4.91 8.87
N THR A 85 12.82 4.82 9.96
CA THR A 85 12.95 3.56 10.73
C THR A 85 11.69 3.21 11.48
N LEU A 86 10.96 4.20 12.01
CA LEU A 86 9.62 4.01 12.58
C LEU A 86 8.61 3.57 11.51
N SER A 87 8.66 4.17 10.32
CA SER A 87 7.76 3.86 9.20
C SER A 87 7.95 2.45 8.63
N LEU A 88 9.10 1.80 8.85
CA LEU A 88 9.27 0.36 8.57
C LEU A 88 8.28 -0.49 9.37
N GLY A 89 7.92 -0.07 10.59
CA GLY A 89 6.90 -0.74 11.40
C GLY A 89 5.47 -0.59 10.86
N ASN A 90 5.22 0.40 9.98
CA ASN A 90 3.96 0.54 9.27
C ASN A 90 3.95 -0.21 7.93
N HIS A 91 4.96 0.05 7.09
CA HIS A 91 5.03 -0.55 5.76
C HIS A 91 6.49 -0.69 5.30
N MET A 92 6.89 -1.92 4.94
CA MET A 92 8.27 -2.24 4.58
C MET A 92 8.77 -1.55 3.30
N ALA A 93 7.86 -1.18 2.39
CA ALA A 93 8.19 -0.35 1.23
C ALA A 93 8.79 1.03 1.58
N THR A 94 8.78 1.43 2.86
CA THR A 94 9.60 2.56 3.33
C THR A 94 11.08 2.41 2.95
N VAL A 95 11.59 1.18 2.81
CA VAL A 95 12.96 0.93 2.31
C VAL A 95 13.18 1.53 0.91
N LEU A 96 12.13 1.63 0.09
CA LEU A 96 12.18 2.23 -1.25
C LEU A 96 12.41 3.75 -1.21
N LEU A 97 12.29 4.39 -0.04
CA LEU A 97 12.64 5.80 0.14
C LEU A 97 14.16 6.02 0.28
N VAL A 98 14.90 4.97 0.69
CA VAL A 98 16.34 5.05 1.03
C VAL A 98 17.19 5.58 -0.12
N PRO A 99 17.07 5.11 -1.37
CA PRO A 99 17.94 5.60 -2.46
C PRO A 99 17.84 7.13 -2.65
N GLY A 100 16.62 7.68 -2.61
CA GLY A 100 16.42 9.13 -2.73
C GLY A 100 16.88 9.89 -1.49
N ALA A 101 16.62 9.38 -0.29
CA ALA A 101 17.06 10.02 0.96
C ALA A 101 18.60 10.07 1.04
N VAL A 102 19.28 8.95 0.74
CA VAL A 102 20.74 8.87 0.70
C VAL A 102 21.29 9.82 -0.35
N TRP A 103 20.77 9.80 -1.56
CA TRP A 103 21.16 10.75 -2.62
C TRP A 103 21.07 12.20 -2.12
N TYR A 104 19.96 12.57 -1.50
CA TYR A 104 19.75 13.93 -1.03
C TYR A 104 20.75 14.34 0.06
N VAL A 105 21.04 13.44 1.00
CA VAL A 105 22.02 13.67 2.06
C VAL A 105 23.43 13.81 1.49
N LEU A 106 23.85 12.88 0.64
CA LEU A 106 25.17 12.86 0.02
C LEU A 106 25.43 14.08 -0.88
N THR A 107 24.39 14.59 -1.54
CA THR A 107 24.54 15.67 -2.51
C THR A 107 24.32 17.06 -1.91
N SER A 108 23.52 17.19 -0.84
CA SER A 108 23.21 18.49 -0.23
C SER A 108 24.30 18.98 0.71
N HIS A 109 24.74 18.15 1.67
CA HIS A 109 25.73 18.53 2.69
C HIS A 109 26.68 17.37 3.02
N PRO A 110 27.49 16.89 2.06
CA PRO A 110 28.36 15.72 2.26
C PRO A 110 29.37 15.88 3.41
N THR A 111 29.77 17.11 3.72
CA THR A 111 30.71 17.42 4.81
C THR A 111 30.15 17.06 6.18
N GLN A 112 28.83 17.00 6.37
CA GLN A 112 28.20 16.58 7.61
C GLN A 112 28.58 15.15 7.99
N LEU A 113 28.84 14.27 7.02
CA LEU A 113 29.19 12.87 7.28
C LEU A 113 30.58 12.69 7.92
N LYS A 114 31.41 13.74 7.91
CA LYS A 114 32.68 13.78 8.66
C LYS A 114 32.48 14.03 10.15
N ASN A 115 31.30 14.50 10.57
CA ASN A 115 30.99 14.80 11.96
C ASN A 115 30.47 13.55 12.68
N TRP A 116 31.23 13.01 13.64
CA TRP A 116 30.83 11.83 14.40
C TRP A 116 29.47 11.98 15.12
N ARG A 117 29.09 13.23 15.49
CA ARG A 117 27.80 13.51 16.13
C ARG A 117 26.62 13.19 15.21
N VAL A 118 26.81 13.27 13.89
CA VAL A 118 25.80 12.86 12.91
C VAL A 118 25.56 11.35 13.00
N TRP A 119 26.63 10.55 13.06
CA TRP A 119 26.53 9.10 13.20
C TRP A 119 25.94 8.68 14.55
N ALA A 120 26.31 9.36 15.63
CA ALA A 120 25.69 9.12 16.94
C ALA A 120 24.19 9.44 16.93
N ALA A 121 23.80 10.61 16.40
CA ALA A 121 22.40 11.00 16.32
C ALA A 121 21.59 10.09 15.37
N ALA A 122 22.15 9.71 14.23
CA ALA A 122 21.55 8.77 13.28
C ALA A 122 21.39 7.37 13.90
N GLY A 123 22.42 6.85 14.57
CA GLY A 123 22.38 5.56 15.26
C GLY A 123 21.30 5.54 16.34
N THR A 124 21.22 6.59 17.17
CA THR A 124 20.16 6.75 18.16
C THR A 124 18.78 6.80 17.51
N ALA A 125 18.61 7.54 16.41
CA ALA A 125 17.35 7.61 15.68
C ALA A 125 16.92 6.25 15.08
N VAL A 126 17.87 5.48 14.55
CA VAL A 126 17.61 4.11 14.07
C VAL A 126 17.14 3.23 15.23
N ILE A 127 17.89 3.20 16.34
CA ILE A 127 17.54 2.38 17.51
C ILE A 127 16.15 2.76 18.02
N LEU A 128 15.88 4.06 18.22
CA LEU A 128 14.58 4.54 18.70
C LEU A 128 13.45 4.19 17.74
N GLY A 129 13.61 4.36 16.43
CA GLY A 129 12.56 4.03 15.47
C GLY A 129 12.31 2.52 15.39
N LEU A 130 13.37 1.70 15.43
CA LEU A 130 13.25 0.24 15.41
C LEU A 130 12.61 -0.34 16.69
N THR A 131 12.50 0.43 17.78
CA THR A 131 11.75 -0.02 18.96
C THR A 131 10.29 -0.37 18.66
N ILE A 132 9.73 0.15 17.56
CA ILE A 132 8.37 -0.23 17.12
C ILE A 132 8.24 -1.74 16.90
N PHE A 133 9.30 -2.42 16.47
CA PHE A 133 9.28 -3.86 16.25
C PHE A 133 9.25 -4.68 17.54
N LEU A 134 9.47 -4.06 18.71
CA LEU A 134 9.24 -4.72 20.00
C LEU A 134 7.77 -5.12 20.19
N ILE A 135 6.83 -4.51 19.44
CA ILE A 135 5.44 -4.94 19.45
C ILE A 135 5.28 -6.40 19.02
N LEU A 136 6.16 -6.93 18.17
CA LEU A 136 6.08 -8.30 17.65
C LEU A 136 6.28 -9.36 18.75
N PRO A 137 7.43 -9.41 19.46
CA PRO A 137 7.59 -10.36 20.57
C PRO A 137 6.60 -10.09 21.70
N LEU A 138 6.29 -8.83 22.01
CA LEU A 138 5.34 -8.48 23.07
C LEU A 138 3.93 -9.01 22.78
N ARG A 139 3.45 -8.87 21.54
CA ARG A 139 2.15 -9.42 21.14
C ARG A 139 2.18 -10.92 21.03
N TYR A 140 3.25 -11.50 20.49
CA TYR A 140 3.39 -12.94 20.43
C TYR A 140 3.34 -13.60 21.81
N ALA A 141 3.98 -13.01 22.82
CA ALA A 141 3.97 -13.49 24.20
C ALA A 141 2.57 -13.52 24.83
N SER A 142 1.63 -12.71 24.32
CA SER A 142 0.23 -12.71 24.76
C SER A 142 -0.63 -13.83 24.17
N GLN A 143 -0.06 -14.68 23.30
CA GLN A 143 -0.75 -15.79 22.62
C GLN A 143 -2.06 -15.34 21.94
N PRO A 144 -2.00 -14.43 20.96
CA PRO A 144 -3.19 -13.90 20.32
C PRO A 144 -3.92 -15.02 19.55
N VAL A 145 -5.24 -15.08 19.72
CA VAL A 145 -6.10 -16.05 19.01
C VAL A 145 -6.01 -15.85 17.50
N PHE A 146 -5.89 -14.59 17.06
CA PHE A 146 -5.67 -14.25 15.66
C PHE A 146 -4.17 -14.11 15.38
N ASN A 147 -3.59 -15.07 14.66
CA ASN A 147 -2.16 -15.08 14.35
C ASN A 147 -1.91 -15.47 12.88
N TYR A 148 -1.19 -14.61 12.15
CA TYR A 148 -0.83 -14.79 10.74
C TYR A 148 0.67 -15.08 10.55
N ALA A 149 1.44 -15.12 11.63
CA ALA A 149 2.83 -15.53 11.62
C ALA A 149 2.91 -17.03 11.92
N GLY A 150 2.66 -17.86 10.91
CA GLY A 150 2.63 -19.32 11.06
C GLY A 150 2.05 -20.02 9.84
N GLU A 151 2.02 -21.35 9.91
CA GLU A 151 1.41 -22.20 8.89
C GLU A 151 0.60 -23.34 9.54
N PHE A 152 -0.51 -23.73 8.94
CA PHE A 152 -1.23 -24.96 9.27
C PHE A 152 -0.56 -26.16 8.61
N ASP A 153 -0.54 -27.29 9.32
CA ASP A 153 -0.16 -28.59 8.76
C ASP A 153 -1.35 -29.32 8.12
N ALA A 154 -1.10 -30.54 7.62
CA ALA A 154 -2.11 -31.38 7.00
C ALA A 154 -3.15 -31.94 7.99
N GLY A 155 -2.87 -31.86 9.30
CA GLY A 155 -3.82 -32.20 10.37
C GLY A 155 -4.69 -31.03 10.79
N GLY A 156 -4.49 -29.84 10.21
CA GLY A 156 -5.23 -28.63 10.56
C GLY A 156 -4.72 -27.97 11.85
N VAL A 157 -3.52 -28.32 12.32
CA VAL A 157 -2.89 -27.70 13.49
C VAL A 157 -2.06 -26.50 13.04
N PHE A 158 -2.27 -25.35 13.68
CA PHE A 158 -1.51 -24.13 13.39
C PHE A 158 -0.16 -24.15 14.11
N HIS A 159 0.92 -24.01 13.35
CA HIS A 159 2.29 -23.92 13.84
C HIS A 159 2.77 -22.47 13.76
N PRO A 160 2.77 -21.73 14.88
CA PRO A 160 3.19 -20.34 14.88
C PRO A 160 4.71 -20.22 14.67
N VAL A 161 5.11 -19.22 13.88
CA VAL A 161 6.50 -18.76 13.81
C VAL A 161 6.84 -18.07 15.13
N ASN A 162 7.92 -18.52 15.79
CA ASN A 162 8.31 -17.98 17.08
C ASN A 162 8.86 -16.53 16.97
N LEU A 163 8.01 -15.53 17.22
CA LEU A 163 8.42 -14.12 17.18
C LEU A 163 9.19 -13.66 18.44
N MET A 164 9.48 -14.55 19.39
CA MET A 164 10.49 -14.29 20.43
C MET A 164 11.91 -14.53 19.93
N SER A 165 12.08 -15.24 18.82
CA SER A 165 13.39 -15.50 18.23
C SER A 165 13.73 -14.45 17.17
N PHE A 166 15.03 -14.18 17.00
CA PHE A 166 15.50 -13.30 15.94
C PHE A 166 15.09 -13.81 14.56
N SER A 167 15.16 -15.13 14.31
CA SER A 167 14.80 -15.72 13.02
C SER A 167 13.32 -15.55 12.70
N GLY A 168 12.44 -15.67 13.69
CA GLY A 168 11.00 -15.47 13.49
C GLY A 168 10.64 -14.01 13.24
N VAL A 169 11.24 -13.08 14.00
CA VAL A 169 11.10 -11.64 13.75
C VAL A 169 11.61 -11.28 12.36
N TRP A 170 12.78 -11.81 11.98
CA TRP A 170 13.35 -11.58 10.66
C TRP A 170 12.44 -12.10 9.55
N TRP A 171 11.94 -13.33 9.66
CA TRP A 171 11.01 -13.94 8.72
C TRP A 171 9.77 -13.07 8.47
N LEU A 172 9.22 -12.47 9.53
CA LEU A 172 8.04 -11.61 9.44
C LEU A 172 8.39 -10.25 8.81
N ILE A 173 9.45 -9.58 9.29
CA ILE A 173 9.83 -8.24 8.83
C ILE A 173 10.26 -8.25 7.36
N THR A 174 10.94 -9.31 6.90
CA THR A 174 11.30 -9.42 5.47
C THR A 174 10.12 -9.79 4.59
N GLY A 175 8.98 -10.17 5.17
CA GLY A 175 7.83 -10.67 4.43
C GLY A 175 8.16 -11.96 3.68
N GLN A 176 8.91 -12.88 4.30
CA GLN A 176 9.46 -14.06 3.65
C GLN A 176 8.40 -14.90 2.90
N SER A 177 7.17 -14.97 3.42
CA SER A 177 6.02 -15.65 2.78
C SER A 177 5.67 -15.09 1.39
N PHE A 178 6.00 -13.83 1.12
CA PHE A 178 5.71 -13.14 -0.14
C PHE A 178 6.94 -12.98 -1.03
N SER A 179 8.09 -13.55 -0.65
CA SER A 179 9.36 -13.40 -1.37
C SER A 179 9.26 -13.84 -2.84
N GLY A 180 8.50 -14.89 -3.15
CA GLY A 180 8.27 -15.35 -4.52
C GLY A 180 7.41 -14.43 -5.39
N GLN A 181 6.71 -13.46 -4.78
CA GLN A 181 5.90 -12.46 -5.50
C GLN A 181 6.68 -11.19 -5.81
N MET A 182 7.72 -10.88 -5.02
CA MET A 182 8.61 -9.73 -5.22
C MET A 182 9.48 -9.97 -6.46
N PHE A 183 9.37 -9.11 -7.47
CA PHE A 183 10.00 -9.34 -8.78
C PHE A 183 9.59 -10.69 -9.42
N GLY A 184 8.33 -11.09 -9.22
CA GLY A 184 7.80 -12.38 -9.66
C GLY A 184 7.36 -12.44 -11.13
N TYR A 185 7.57 -11.38 -11.90
CA TYR A 185 7.26 -11.35 -13.34
C TYR A 185 8.49 -11.66 -14.18
N GLN A 186 8.27 -12.33 -15.32
CA GLN A 186 9.29 -12.43 -16.36
C GLN A 186 9.46 -11.07 -17.06
N LEU A 187 10.63 -10.78 -17.63
CA LEU A 187 10.91 -9.48 -18.24
C LEU A 187 9.88 -9.05 -19.30
N TYR A 188 9.34 -10.00 -20.07
CA TYR A 188 8.32 -9.72 -21.08
C TYR A 188 6.95 -9.38 -20.48
N ASP A 189 6.63 -9.91 -19.30
CA ASP A 189 5.38 -9.62 -18.57
C ASP A 189 5.39 -8.26 -17.88
N VAL A 190 6.57 -7.64 -17.69
CA VAL A 190 6.72 -6.32 -17.05
C VAL A 190 6.10 -5.21 -17.91
N TRP A 191 6.12 -5.35 -19.24
CA TRP A 191 5.56 -4.33 -20.15
C TRP A 191 4.06 -4.13 -20.03
N PRO A 192 3.22 -5.17 -20.05
CA PRO A 192 1.81 -5.04 -19.71
C PRO A 192 1.57 -4.36 -18.36
N GLN A 193 2.36 -4.69 -17.33
CA GLN A 193 2.22 -4.08 -16.00
C GLN A 193 2.62 -2.60 -15.99
N THR A 194 3.66 -2.24 -16.75
CA THR A 194 4.10 -0.85 -16.92
C THR A 194 3.05 -0.03 -17.67
N ALA A 195 2.45 -0.60 -18.72
CA ALA A 195 1.35 0.03 -19.44
C ALA A 195 0.12 0.22 -18.54
N ALA A 196 -0.25 -0.79 -17.75
CA ALA A 196 -1.34 -0.71 -16.78
C ALA A 196 -1.09 0.41 -15.75
N TYR A 197 0.12 0.48 -15.17
CA TYR A 197 0.50 1.57 -14.28
C TYR A 197 0.41 2.95 -14.97
N GLY A 198 0.86 3.05 -16.23
CA GLY A 198 0.76 4.26 -17.03
C GLY A 198 -0.69 4.71 -17.24
N VAL A 199 -1.58 3.77 -17.55
CA VAL A 199 -3.04 4.03 -17.66
C VAL A 199 -3.59 4.49 -16.31
N GLN A 200 -3.19 3.84 -15.21
CA GLN A 200 -3.66 4.19 -13.87
C GLN A 200 -3.20 5.60 -13.43
N LEU A 201 -1.96 5.97 -13.75
CA LEU A 201 -1.45 7.31 -13.51
C LEU A 201 -2.17 8.34 -14.39
N TRP A 202 -2.43 8.00 -15.65
CA TRP A 202 -3.18 8.82 -16.59
C TRP A 202 -4.60 9.10 -16.09
N THR A 203 -5.33 8.06 -15.67
CA THR A 203 -6.70 8.18 -15.16
C THR A 203 -6.74 8.92 -13.82
N SER A 204 -5.82 8.63 -12.90
CA SER A 204 -5.73 9.27 -11.58
C SER A 204 -5.53 10.79 -11.67
N PHE A 205 -4.87 11.27 -12.72
CA PHE A 205 -4.64 12.70 -12.96
C PHE A 205 -5.43 13.26 -14.16
N LEU A 206 -6.53 12.58 -14.55
CA LEU A 206 -7.46 12.95 -15.62
C LEU A 206 -6.80 13.33 -16.96
N ALA A 207 -5.67 12.72 -17.31
CA ALA A 207 -4.77 13.10 -18.41
C ALA A 207 -4.13 14.50 -18.28
N ILE A 208 -4.88 15.47 -17.79
CA ILE A 208 -4.53 16.89 -17.73
C ILE A 208 -3.39 17.18 -16.77
N GLY A 209 -3.17 16.31 -15.78
CA GLY A 209 -2.00 16.37 -14.90
C GLY A 209 -0.74 15.74 -15.51
N ILE A 210 -0.82 14.98 -16.61
CA ILE A 210 0.35 14.27 -17.14
C ILE A 210 1.38 15.23 -17.75
N GLY A 211 0.94 16.13 -18.64
CA GLY A 211 1.81 17.15 -19.23
C GLY A 211 2.50 18.05 -18.18
N PRO A 212 1.73 18.69 -17.28
CA PRO A 212 2.29 19.45 -16.16
C PRO A 212 3.20 18.61 -15.25
N GLY A 213 2.89 17.33 -14.98
CA GLY A 213 3.75 16.44 -14.21
C GLY A 213 5.14 16.27 -14.85
N LEU A 214 5.18 15.95 -16.15
CA LEU A 214 6.45 15.83 -16.90
C LEU A 214 7.22 17.15 -16.94
N LEU A 215 6.53 18.27 -17.19
CA LEU A 215 7.15 19.59 -17.16
C LEU A 215 7.72 19.91 -15.78
N GLY A 216 6.99 19.59 -14.71
CA GLY A 216 7.42 19.80 -13.33
C GLY A 216 8.69 19.04 -12.98
N LEU A 217 8.78 17.77 -13.41
CA LEU A 217 9.99 16.97 -13.31
C LEU A 217 11.17 17.66 -14.02
N ILE A 218 11.01 18.05 -15.28
CA ILE A 218 12.07 18.72 -16.06
C ILE A 218 12.52 20.02 -15.37
N VAL A 219 11.56 20.82 -14.89
CA VAL A 219 11.81 22.10 -14.23
C VAL A 219 12.58 21.91 -12.93
N ILE A 220 12.18 20.96 -12.09
CA ILE A 220 12.87 20.74 -10.81
C ILE A 220 14.26 20.15 -11.02
N THR A 221 14.47 19.29 -12.02
CA THR A 221 15.81 18.80 -12.39
C THR A 221 16.75 19.94 -12.73
N ARG A 222 16.28 20.93 -13.49
CA ARG A 222 17.09 22.10 -13.88
C ARG A 222 17.32 23.09 -12.74
N ARG A 223 16.32 23.30 -11.87
CA ARG A 223 16.39 24.30 -10.78
C ARG A 223 17.07 23.78 -9.52
N ASN A 224 16.84 22.52 -9.18
CA ASN A 224 17.34 21.89 -7.96
C ASN A 224 17.52 20.38 -8.19
N TRP A 225 18.61 20.02 -8.85
CA TRP A 225 18.95 18.63 -9.19
C TRP A 225 19.04 17.71 -7.97
N ARG A 226 19.37 18.25 -6.78
CA ARG A 226 19.44 17.49 -5.52
C ARG A 226 18.05 17.03 -5.10
N LEU A 227 17.10 17.97 -4.99
CA LEU A 227 15.70 17.66 -4.67
C LEU A 227 15.04 16.85 -5.79
N SER A 228 15.40 17.11 -7.04
CA SER A 228 14.95 16.30 -8.17
C SER A 228 15.38 14.85 -8.02
N GLY A 229 16.63 14.57 -7.64
CA GLY A 229 17.09 13.19 -7.45
C GLY A 229 16.47 12.54 -6.21
N LEU A 230 16.19 13.28 -5.14
CA LEU A 230 15.38 12.78 -4.02
C LEU A 230 14.02 12.25 -4.52
N LEU A 231 13.26 13.11 -5.21
CA LEU A 231 11.92 12.77 -5.67
C LEU A 231 11.96 11.68 -6.75
N LEU A 232 12.85 11.80 -7.74
CA LEU A 232 12.92 10.85 -8.86
C LEU A 232 13.34 9.45 -8.40
N LEU A 233 14.34 9.34 -7.52
CA LEU A 233 14.79 8.02 -7.04
C LEU A 233 13.72 7.35 -6.17
N ILE A 234 13.01 8.10 -5.32
CA ILE A 234 11.87 7.55 -4.57
C ILE A 234 10.77 7.09 -5.53
N PHE A 235 10.43 7.92 -6.52
CA PHE A 235 9.40 7.59 -7.52
C PHE A 235 9.76 6.32 -8.29
N LEU A 236 10.99 6.23 -8.81
CA LEU A 236 11.46 5.07 -9.57
C LEU A 236 11.54 3.81 -8.70
N ALA A 237 12.07 3.90 -7.48
CA ALA A 237 12.16 2.75 -6.59
C ALA A 237 10.78 2.16 -6.28
N ASN A 238 9.79 3.01 -5.98
CA ASN A 238 8.41 2.58 -5.76
C ASN A 238 7.76 2.03 -7.03
N ALA A 239 7.84 2.76 -8.14
CA ALA A 239 7.22 2.35 -9.41
C ALA A 239 7.79 1.01 -9.90
N ILE A 240 9.12 0.86 -9.94
CA ILE A 240 9.78 -0.36 -10.40
C ILE A 240 9.38 -1.55 -9.53
N PHE A 241 9.39 -1.39 -8.20
CA PHE A 241 9.04 -2.45 -7.27
C PHE A 241 7.59 -2.91 -7.46
N TYR A 242 6.62 -1.98 -7.41
CA TYR A 242 5.20 -2.34 -7.46
C TYR A 242 4.71 -2.79 -8.84
N ILE A 243 5.30 -2.27 -9.93
CA ILE A 243 5.07 -2.83 -11.28
C ILE A 243 5.48 -4.31 -11.32
N ASN A 244 6.58 -4.65 -10.65
CA ASN A 244 7.13 -6.00 -10.59
C ASN A 244 6.60 -6.85 -9.41
N TYR A 245 5.67 -6.34 -8.62
CA TYR A 245 5.11 -7.07 -7.48
C TYR A 245 3.88 -7.86 -7.91
N ARG A 246 3.96 -9.19 -7.89
CA ARG A 246 2.91 -10.09 -8.39
C ARG A 246 1.86 -10.41 -7.30
N VAL A 247 1.22 -9.36 -6.80
CA VAL A 247 0.07 -9.43 -5.88
C VAL A 247 -1.21 -8.98 -6.58
N ILE A 248 -2.36 -9.44 -6.10
CA ILE A 248 -3.67 -9.26 -6.75
C ILE A 248 -4.14 -7.80 -6.66
N ASP A 249 -3.82 -7.11 -5.56
CA ASP A 249 -4.34 -5.80 -5.17
C ASP A 249 -3.33 -4.65 -5.33
N LYS A 250 -2.27 -4.85 -6.12
CA LYS A 250 -1.14 -3.90 -6.26
C LYS A 250 -1.52 -2.50 -6.74
N ASP A 251 -2.68 -2.35 -7.37
CA ASP A 251 -3.17 -1.06 -7.86
C ASP A 251 -3.34 -0.04 -6.72
N THR A 252 -3.63 -0.50 -5.50
CA THR A 252 -3.72 0.34 -4.30
C THR A 252 -2.35 0.80 -3.76
N MET A 253 -1.27 0.15 -4.20
CA MET A 253 0.08 0.35 -3.64
C MET A 253 0.86 1.49 -4.31
N TYR A 254 0.36 2.07 -5.40
CA TYR A 254 1.04 3.14 -6.15
C TYR A 254 0.93 4.53 -5.52
N LEU A 255 0.21 4.69 -4.41
CA LEU A 255 0.02 5.94 -3.69
C LEU A 255 1.31 6.78 -3.46
N PRO A 256 2.46 6.20 -3.08
CA PRO A 256 3.76 6.89 -3.02
C PRO A 256 4.16 7.60 -4.33
N THR A 257 3.92 6.96 -5.47
CA THR A 257 4.25 7.53 -6.78
C THR A 257 3.31 8.68 -7.13
N TYR A 258 2.03 8.59 -6.75
CA TYR A 258 1.04 9.65 -6.98
C TYR A 258 1.33 10.90 -6.17
N LEU A 259 1.81 10.75 -4.94
CA LEU A 259 2.27 11.88 -4.12
C LEU A 259 3.38 12.66 -4.82
N ILE A 260 4.41 11.98 -5.32
CA ILE A 260 5.52 12.63 -6.03
C ILE A 260 5.05 13.25 -7.34
N TRP A 261 4.19 12.53 -8.07
CA TRP A 261 3.62 13.04 -9.31
C TRP A 261 2.84 14.33 -9.07
N ALA A 262 2.01 14.40 -8.03
CA ALA A 262 1.26 15.60 -7.66
C ALA A 262 2.19 16.78 -7.31
N ILE A 263 3.33 16.52 -6.66
CA ILE A 263 4.35 17.56 -6.43
C ILE A 263 4.87 18.09 -7.77
N TRP A 264 5.18 17.22 -8.73
CA TRP A 264 5.60 17.65 -10.06
C TRP A 264 4.49 18.39 -10.82
N VAL A 265 3.24 17.93 -10.75
CA VAL A 265 2.08 18.64 -11.34
C VAL A 265 2.01 20.09 -10.85
N GLY A 266 2.16 20.31 -9.53
CA GLY A 266 2.16 21.66 -8.96
C GLY A 266 3.29 22.53 -9.50
N ILE A 267 4.50 22.00 -9.61
CA ILE A 267 5.67 22.70 -10.18
C ILE A 267 5.45 23.01 -11.66
N GLY A 268 4.90 22.06 -12.42
CA GLY A 268 4.62 22.22 -13.84
C GLY A 268 3.57 23.28 -14.12
N TYR A 269 2.45 23.26 -13.37
CA TYR A 269 1.45 24.32 -13.45
C TYR A 269 2.05 25.69 -13.15
N GLN A 270 2.91 25.79 -12.13
CA GLN A 270 3.59 27.05 -11.83
C GLN A 270 4.48 27.52 -12.98
N GLN A 271 5.18 26.59 -13.63
CA GLN A 271 6.01 26.92 -14.79
C GLN A 271 5.18 27.41 -15.98
N LEU A 272 4.03 26.78 -16.27
CA LEU A 272 3.13 27.23 -17.32
C LEU A 272 2.64 28.66 -17.07
N VAL A 273 2.23 28.96 -15.84
CA VAL A 273 1.82 30.31 -15.45
C VAL A 273 2.97 31.31 -15.62
N ASN A 274 4.18 30.97 -15.17
CA ASN A 274 5.34 31.85 -15.31
C ASN A 274 5.68 32.14 -16.77
N TRP A 275 5.54 31.15 -17.67
CA TRP A 275 5.76 31.36 -19.09
C TRP A 275 4.74 32.34 -19.68
N LEU A 276 3.45 32.17 -19.36
CA LEU A 276 2.39 33.04 -19.87
C LEU A 276 2.50 34.48 -19.33
N VAL A 277 2.94 34.67 -18.09
CA VAL A 277 3.16 36.00 -17.51
C VAL A 277 4.31 36.74 -18.21
N ASN A 278 5.31 36.01 -18.70
CA ASN A 278 6.48 36.60 -19.35
C ASN A 278 6.31 36.83 -20.87
N GLN A 279 5.12 36.56 -21.43
CA GLN A 279 4.82 36.82 -22.84
C GLN A 279 4.22 38.22 -23.01
N GLU A 280 4.61 38.93 -24.06
CA GLU A 280 4.07 40.27 -24.37
C GLU A 280 2.61 40.23 -24.85
N GLN A 281 2.24 39.19 -25.60
CA GLN A 281 0.90 38.99 -26.19
C GLN A 281 0.45 37.52 -26.03
N PRO A 282 0.14 37.07 -24.80
CA PRO A 282 -0.19 35.66 -24.57
C PRO A 282 -1.56 35.30 -25.17
N LEU A 283 -1.61 34.23 -25.97
CA LEU A 283 -2.86 33.66 -26.50
C LEU A 283 -3.79 33.13 -25.39
N VAL A 284 -3.23 32.79 -24.23
CA VAL A 284 -3.95 32.20 -23.08
C VAL A 284 -3.55 32.95 -21.81
N THR A 285 -4.53 33.34 -20.99
CA THR A 285 -4.22 34.07 -19.74
C THR A 285 -3.76 33.12 -18.62
N PRO A 286 -2.92 33.58 -17.68
CA PRO A 286 -2.58 32.81 -16.47
C PRO A 286 -3.79 32.39 -15.62
N ARG A 287 -4.90 33.15 -15.72
CA ARG A 287 -6.18 32.83 -15.04
C ARG A 287 -6.80 31.56 -15.61
N PHE A 288 -6.67 31.33 -16.92
CA PHE A 288 -7.17 30.12 -17.57
C PHE A 288 -6.51 28.87 -17.00
N ILE A 289 -5.18 28.85 -16.80
CA ILE A 289 -4.48 27.70 -16.21
C ILE A 289 -4.98 27.41 -14.79
N ARG A 290 -5.25 28.44 -13.98
CA ARG A 290 -5.83 28.27 -12.64
C ARG A 290 -7.25 27.72 -12.70
N PHE A 291 -8.07 28.25 -13.61
CA PHE A 291 -9.43 27.78 -13.82
C PHE A 291 -9.45 26.31 -14.24
N VAL A 292 -8.60 25.93 -15.20
CA VAL A 292 -8.45 24.55 -15.65
C VAL A 292 -8.00 23.64 -14.52
N ALA A 293 -7.00 24.06 -13.73
CA ALA A 293 -6.49 23.28 -12.62
C ALA A 293 -7.56 23.02 -11.54
N VAL A 294 -8.37 24.03 -11.18
CA VAL A 294 -9.46 23.89 -10.20
C VAL A 294 -10.66 23.15 -10.79
N GLY A 295 -11.03 23.46 -12.03
CA GLY A 295 -12.12 22.79 -12.76
C GLY A 295 -11.86 21.30 -12.94
N ALA A 296 -10.59 20.90 -13.14
CA ALA A 296 -10.20 19.49 -13.19
C ALA A 296 -10.44 18.77 -11.86
N VAL A 297 -10.26 19.45 -10.72
CA VAL A 297 -10.59 18.87 -9.40
C VAL A 297 -12.09 18.67 -9.26
N VAL A 298 -12.90 19.66 -9.63
CA VAL A 298 -14.37 19.54 -9.59
C VAL A 298 -14.84 18.39 -10.50
N LEU A 299 -14.26 18.28 -11.70
CA LEU A 299 -14.54 17.17 -12.60
C LEU A 299 -14.12 15.82 -12.00
N ALA A 300 -12.94 15.74 -11.37
CA ALA A 300 -12.47 14.52 -10.71
C ALA A 300 -13.40 14.09 -9.58
N VAL A 301 -13.92 15.04 -8.78
CA VAL A 301 -14.94 14.75 -7.76
C VAL A 301 -16.18 14.15 -8.41
N ALA A 302 -16.71 14.78 -9.45
CA ALA A 302 -17.94 14.33 -10.10
C ALA A 302 -17.79 12.93 -10.75
N LEU A 303 -16.65 12.65 -11.38
CA LEU A 303 -16.38 11.37 -12.04
C LEU A 303 -16.09 10.24 -11.04
N ASN A 304 -15.38 10.54 -9.95
CA ASN A 304 -14.87 9.51 -9.06
C ASN A 304 -15.74 9.26 -7.83
N TRP A 305 -16.64 10.19 -7.45
CA TRP A 305 -17.50 10.05 -6.27
C TRP A 305 -18.23 8.70 -6.25
N THR A 306 -18.92 8.37 -7.34
CA THR A 306 -19.71 7.12 -7.45
C THR A 306 -18.86 5.86 -7.51
N LEU A 307 -17.59 5.98 -7.94
CA LEU A 307 -16.65 4.85 -8.00
C LEU A 307 -16.10 4.48 -6.62
N VAL A 308 -16.04 5.45 -5.70
CA VAL A 308 -15.42 5.28 -4.38
C VAL A 308 -16.44 5.37 -3.24
N ASP A 309 -17.72 5.61 -3.54
CA ASP A 309 -18.77 5.64 -2.53
C ASP A 309 -18.88 4.28 -1.83
N ARG A 310 -18.88 4.31 -0.50
CA ARG A 310 -18.96 3.14 0.39
C ARG A 310 -19.99 3.35 1.49
N SER A 311 -20.89 4.32 1.33
CA SER A 311 -21.90 4.67 2.33
C SER A 311 -22.79 3.49 2.74
N ASP A 312 -23.15 2.65 1.77
CA ASP A 312 -24.03 1.49 1.96
C ASP A 312 -23.33 0.16 1.59
N ASP A 313 -21.99 0.10 1.61
CA ASP A 313 -21.27 -1.13 1.27
C ASP A 313 -21.16 -2.08 2.46
N TRP A 314 -22.06 -3.06 2.50
CA TRP A 314 -22.08 -4.16 3.47
C TRP A 314 -21.60 -5.49 2.90
N SER A 315 -21.14 -5.52 1.65
CA SER A 315 -20.89 -6.75 0.88
C SER A 315 -19.96 -7.73 1.58
N THR A 316 -18.85 -7.26 2.17
CA THR A 316 -17.90 -8.11 2.91
C THR A 316 -18.55 -8.75 4.15
N ARG A 317 -19.40 -8.00 4.86
CA ARG A 317 -20.11 -8.51 6.03
C ARG A 317 -21.18 -9.51 5.60
N GLU A 318 -22.02 -9.14 4.64
CA GLU A 318 -23.09 -9.98 4.10
C GLU A 318 -22.54 -11.31 3.56
N MET A 319 -21.40 -11.27 2.87
CA MET A 319 -20.69 -12.47 2.42
C MET A 319 -20.32 -13.37 3.61
N ALA A 320 -19.68 -12.81 4.65
CA ALA A 320 -19.26 -13.59 5.82
C ALA A 320 -20.45 -14.15 6.62
N GLU A 321 -21.52 -13.37 6.78
CA GLU A 321 -22.77 -13.82 7.42
C GLU A 321 -23.44 -14.93 6.59
N THR A 322 -23.46 -14.80 5.26
CA THR A 322 -24.00 -15.84 4.36
C THR A 322 -23.21 -17.14 4.47
N ILE A 323 -21.87 -17.07 4.45
CA ILE A 323 -20.99 -18.24 4.66
C ILE A 323 -21.35 -18.94 5.97
N LEU A 324 -21.45 -18.18 7.06
CA LEU A 324 -21.75 -18.74 8.38
C LEU A 324 -23.20 -19.24 8.50
N ALA A 325 -24.16 -18.66 7.79
CA ALA A 325 -25.55 -19.09 7.81
C ALA A 325 -25.77 -20.39 7.02
N GLU A 326 -25.11 -20.53 5.87
CA GLU A 326 -25.25 -21.68 4.98
C GLU A 326 -24.37 -22.87 5.38
N ALA A 327 -23.25 -22.63 6.09
CA ALA A 327 -22.38 -23.69 6.56
C ALA A 327 -23.11 -24.61 7.54
N GLU A 328 -23.11 -25.92 7.23
CA GLU A 328 -23.61 -26.95 8.13
C GLU A 328 -22.86 -26.98 9.49
N PRO A 329 -23.42 -27.60 10.55
CA PRO A 329 -22.78 -27.65 11.86
C PRO A 329 -21.37 -28.28 11.82
N ASN A 330 -20.43 -27.71 12.59
CA ASN A 330 -19.03 -28.16 12.71
C ASN A 330 -18.21 -28.13 11.40
N ALA A 331 -18.67 -27.39 10.38
CA ALA A 331 -18.03 -27.36 9.07
C ALA A 331 -16.58 -26.83 9.07
N LEU A 332 -15.79 -27.28 8.10
CA LEU A 332 -14.52 -26.68 7.71
C LEU A 332 -14.75 -25.69 6.56
N VAL A 333 -14.32 -24.44 6.72
CA VAL A 333 -14.42 -23.40 5.69
C VAL A 333 -13.00 -22.94 5.33
N LEU A 334 -12.58 -23.18 4.09
CA LEU A 334 -11.30 -22.74 3.56
C LEU A 334 -11.48 -21.57 2.60
N GLY A 335 -10.92 -20.41 2.92
CA GLY A 335 -11.05 -19.22 2.08
C GLY A 335 -9.76 -18.41 1.97
N TRP A 336 -9.74 -17.45 1.06
CA TRP A 336 -8.60 -16.54 0.89
C TRP A 336 -8.67 -15.39 1.90
N TRP A 337 -7.68 -14.50 1.84
CA TRP A 337 -7.54 -13.31 2.69
C TRP A 337 -8.71 -12.32 2.63
N ASP A 338 -9.45 -12.30 1.53
CA ASP A 338 -10.64 -11.47 1.35
C ASP A 338 -11.88 -12.07 2.03
N THR A 339 -11.84 -13.37 2.36
CA THR A 339 -12.98 -14.14 2.86
C THR A 339 -12.84 -14.46 4.35
N VAL A 340 -11.76 -15.13 4.74
CA VAL A 340 -11.62 -15.72 6.08
C VAL A 340 -11.49 -14.69 7.19
N PRO A 341 -10.75 -13.58 7.05
CA PRO A 341 -10.69 -12.56 8.09
C PRO A 341 -12.06 -11.97 8.45
N ALA A 342 -12.96 -11.80 7.48
CA ALA A 342 -14.32 -11.31 7.73
C ALA A 342 -15.13 -12.34 8.54
N VAL A 343 -15.05 -13.63 8.18
CA VAL A 343 -15.65 -14.72 8.95
C VAL A 343 -15.07 -14.77 10.37
N GLN A 344 -13.74 -14.70 10.51
CA GLN A 344 -13.07 -14.71 11.80
C GLN A 344 -13.44 -13.51 12.68
N TYR A 345 -13.71 -12.33 12.10
CA TYR A 345 -14.21 -11.18 12.85
C TYR A 345 -15.57 -11.49 13.48
N LEU A 346 -16.53 -12.00 12.69
CA LEU A 346 -17.85 -12.40 13.20
C LEU A 346 -17.75 -13.47 14.29
N GLN A 347 -16.81 -14.41 14.17
CA GLN A 347 -16.60 -15.46 15.16
C GLN A 347 -15.93 -14.95 16.44
N LEU A 348 -14.81 -14.23 16.32
CA LEU A 348 -13.96 -13.85 17.45
C LEU A 348 -14.46 -12.62 18.20
N VAL A 349 -15.14 -11.70 17.50
CA VAL A 349 -15.62 -10.43 18.07
C VAL A 349 -17.11 -10.49 18.37
N GLU A 350 -17.90 -11.05 17.46
CA GLU A 350 -19.37 -11.09 17.61
C GLU A 350 -19.90 -12.43 18.11
N GLY A 351 -19.06 -13.45 18.23
CA GLY A 351 -19.44 -14.77 18.77
C GLY A 351 -20.34 -15.60 17.86
N GLN A 352 -20.42 -15.28 16.56
CA GLN A 352 -21.27 -16.02 15.62
C GLN A 352 -20.62 -17.35 15.22
N ARG A 353 -21.39 -18.45 15.23
CA ARG A 353 -20.97 -19.77 14.72
C ARG A 353 -19.52 -20.19 15.11
N PRO A 354 -19.20 -20.25 16.42
CA PRO A 354 -17.87 -20.69 16.86
C PRO A 354 -17.59 -22.17 16.59
N ASP A 355 -18.60 -22.94 16.19
CA ASP A 355 -18.50 -24.34 15.77
C ASP A 355 -17.83 -24.50 14.40
N VAL A 356 -17.92 -23.49 13.52
CA VAL A 356 -17.33 -23.54 12.18
C VAL A 356 -15.84 -23.24 12.25
N GLN A 357 -15.00 -24.12 11.69
CA GLN A 357 -13.56 -23.87 11.60
C GLN A 357 -13.23 -23.13 10.31
N ALA A 358 -12.77 -21.88 10.40
CA ALA A 358 -12.31 -21.10 9.25
C ALA A 358 -10.78 -21.14 9.12
N VAL A 359 -10.27 -21.56 7.95
CA VAL A 359 -8.83 -21.66 7.64
C VAL A 359 -8.49 -20.76 6.46
N ASN A 360 -7.57 -19.81 6.68
CA ASN A 360 -7.06 -18.97 5.61
C ASN A 360 -6.07 -19.76 4.76
N ARG A 361 -6.36 -19.84 3.46
CA ARG A 361 -5.57 -20.57 2.46
C ARG A 361 -4.16 -20.05 2.29
N PHE A 362 -3.85 -18.81 2.66
CA PHE A 362 -2.46 -18.33 2.70
C PHE A 362 -1.60 -18.96 3.78
N LEU A 363 -2.25 -19.47 4.84
CA LEU A 363 -1.55 -20.05 5.97
C LEU A 363 -1.39 -21.56 5.83
N ILE A 364 -1.78 -22.18 4.71
CA ILE A 364 -1.64 -23.62 4.51
C ILE A 364 -1.12 -23.92 3.10
N LYS A 365 -0.09 -24.76 3.01
CA LYS A 365 0.48 -25.16 1.71
C LYS A 365 -0.51 -26.04 0.95
N GLY A 366 -0.51 -25.94 -0.38
CA GLY A 366 -1.46 -26.66 -1.25
C GLY A 366 -1.57 -28.16 -0.93
N GLU A 367 -0.44 -28.87 -0.88
CA GLU A 367 -0.41 -30.32 -0.56
C GLU A 367 -0.90 -30.65 0.86
N ALA A 368 -0.68 -29.75 1.84
CA ALA A 368 -1.17 -29.93 3.20
C ALA A 368 -2.69 -29.68 3.26
N MET A 369 -3.16 -28.66 2.54
CA MET A 369 -4.57 -28.32 2.42
C MET A 369 -5.37 -29.44 1.75
N GLU A 370 -4.87 -30.00 0.65
CA GLU A 370 -5.53 -31.11 -0.03
C GLU A 370 -5.63 -32.34 0.89
N ARG A 371 -4.56 -32.68 1.62
CA ARG A 371 -4.59 -33.77 2.61
C ARG A 371 -5.54 -33.49 3.78
N LEU A 372 -5.61 -32.25 4.26
CA LEU A 372 -6.55 -31.84 5.30
C LEU A 372 -7.99 -32.01 4.82
N ILE A 373 -8.30 -31.52 3.61
CA ILE A 373 -9.64 -31.64 3.02
C ILE A 373 -10.00 -33.12 2.87
N MET A 374 -9.14 -33.90 2.21
CA MET A 374 -9.45 -35.31 1.93
C MET A 374 -9.56 -36.17 3.19
N SER A 375 -8.85 -35.81 4.27
CA SER A 375 -8.96 -36.54 5.54
C SER A 375 -10.22 -36.20 6.34
N GLN A 376 -10.90 -35.09 6.04
CA GLN A 376 -12.08 -34.64 6.81
C GLN A 376 -13.39 -34.61 6.02
N ILE A 377 -13.32 -34.72 4.69
CA ILE A 377 -14.49 -34.59 3.80
C ILE A 377 -15.61 -35.60 4.06
N ASP A 378 -15.27 -36.77 4.62
CA ASP A 378 -16.25 -37.80 4.99
C ASP A 378 -16.78 -37.64 6.43
N ASP A 379 -16.03 -36.95 7.30
CA ASP A 379 -16.33 -36.82 8.73
C ASP A 379 -17.12 -35.54 9.04
N ARG A 380 -16.94 -34.48 8.23
CA ARG A 380 -17.65 -33.21 8.40
C ARG A 380 -17.80 -32.45 7.09
N PRO A 381 -18.76 -31.52 6.99
CA PRO A 381 -18.94 -30.67 5.82
C PRO A 381 -17.70 -29.80 5.54
N VAL A 382 -17.24 -29.78 4.29
CA VAL A 382 -16.08 -28.98 3.86
C VAL A 382 -16.49 -28.01 2.76
N TYR A 383 -16.16 -26.73 2.96
CA TYR A 383 -16.44 -25.64 2.04
C TYR A 383 -15.14 -24.96 1.62
N ILE A 384 -15.01 -24.61 0.35
CA ILE A 384 -13.85 -23.90 -0.17
C ILE A 384 -14.25 -22.83 -1.19
N ASN A 385 -13.59 -21.68 -1.19
CA ASN A 385 -13.70 -20.74 -2.29
C ASN A 385 -12.78 -21.20 -3.43
N ASN A 386 -13.15 -21.09 -4.71
CA ASN A 386 -12.25 -21.35 -5.85
C ASN A 386 -11.38 -22.64 -5.72
N PRO A 387 -11.97 -23.84 -5.75
CA PRO A 387 -11.24 -25.12 -5.65
C PRO A 387 -10.21 -25.29 -6.77
N SER A 388 -9.09 -25.94 -6.49
CA SER A 388 -8.06 -26.25 -7.50
C SER A 388 -8.54 -27.37 -8.44
N MET A 389 -8.02 -27.39 -9.67
CA MET A 389 -8.31 -28.50 -10.60
C MET A 389 -7.87 -29.85 -10.05
N ALA A 390 -6.76 -29.90 -9.29
CA ALA A 390 -6.29 -31.11 -8.63
C ALA A 390 -7.28 -31.64 -7.60
N LEU A 391 -7.90 -30.74 -6.82
CA LEU A 391 -8.94 -31.11 -5.86
C LEU A 391 -10.19 -31.63 -6.57
N LEU A 392 -10.63 -30.95 -7.64
CA LEU A 392 -11.80 -31.33 -8.43
C LEU A 392 -11.65 -32.66 -9.21
N GLN A 393 -10.44 -33.20 -9.32
CA GLN A 393 -10.24 -34.57 -9.82
C GLN A 393 -10.72 -35.62 -8.82
N GLN A 394 -10.64 -35.31 -7.52
CA GLN A 394 -10.96 -36.22 -6.41
C GLN A 394 -12.30 -35.87 -5.73
N THR A 395 -12.82 -34.67 -5.96
CA THR A 395 -14.07 -34.19 -5.35
C THR A 395 -15.07 -33.70 -6.40
N THR A 396 -16.34 -33.70 -6.01
CA THR A 396 -17.39 -32.90 -6.63
C THR A 396 -17.56 -31.61 -5.84
N ALA A 397 -17.79 -30.50 -6.53
CA ALA A 397 -17.95 -29.18 -5.94
C ALA A 397 -19.33 -28.64 -6.31
N THR A 398 -20.19 -28.46 -5.31
CA THR A 398 -21.54 -27.91 -5.50
C THR A 398 -21.56 -26.47 -4.98
N PRO A 399 -21.96 -25.48 -5.79
CA PRO A 399 -22.01 -24.09 -5.33
C PRO A 399 -23.04 -23.92 -4.21
N LEU A 400 -22.65 -23.24 -3.14
CA LEU A 400 -23.51 -22.86 -2.01
C LEU A 400 -23.11 -21.44 -1.58
N GLY A 401 -23.96 -20.47 -1.97
CA GLY A 401 -23.68 -19.05 -1.79
C GLY A 401 -22.32 -18.65 -2.38
N PRO A 402 -21.43 -17.99 -1.62
CA PRO A 402 -20.10 -17.58 -2.09
C PRO A 402 -19.05 -18.72 -2.05
N MET A 403 -19.42 -19.93 -1.62
CA MET A 403 -18.50 -21.06 -1.44
C MET A 403 -18.90 -22.26 -2.30
N TYR A 404 -18.02 -23.26 -2.35
CA TYR A 404 -18.33 -24.58 -2.92
C TYR A 404 -18.29 -25.61 -1.80
N LYS A 405 -19.39 -26.37 -1.63
CA LYS A 405 -19.40 -27.58 -0.82
C LYS A 405 -18.67 -28.68 -1.57
N LEU A 406 -17.71 -29.31 -0.91
CA LEU A 406 -16.95 -30.42 -1.46
C LEU A 406 -17.52 -31.75 -0.98
N GLU A 407 -17.65 -32.70 -1.90
CA GLU A 407 -17.98 -34.08 -1.61
C GLU A 407 -16.98 -34.99 -2.31
N ARG A 408 -16.63 -36.13 -1.72
CA ARG A 408 -15.69 -37.06 -2.38
C ARG A 408 -16.35 -37.61 -3.64
N ARG A 409 -15.60 -37.61 -4.75
CA ARG A 409 -16.07 -38.24 -5.98
C ARG A 409 -16.15 -39.74 -5.74
N VAL A 410 -17.36 -40.30 -5.79
CA VAL A 410 -17.55 -41.75 -5.82
C VAL A 410 -17.16 -42.19 -7.23
N GLU A 411 -16.07 -42.96 -7.37
CA GLU A 411 -15.79 -43.63 -8.64
C GLU A 411 -17.00 -44.50 -8.99
N ALA A 412 -17.54 -44.35 -10.20
CA ALA A 412 -18.51 -45.30 -10.71
C ALA A 412 -17.82 -46.66 -10.74
N ASN A 413 -18.26 -47.58 -9.87
CA ASN A 413 -17.81 -48.98 -9.94
C ASN A 413 -18.00 -49.46 -11.39
N PRO A 414 -16.95 -49.99 -12.04
CA PRO A 414 -17.01 -50.43 -13.42
C PRO A 414 -18.02 -51.56 -13.65
#